data_AF-A0A7W1RXH4-F1
#
_entry.id   AF-A0A7W1RXH4-F1
#
_cell.length_a   1.000
_cell.length_b   1.000
_cell.length_c   1.000
_cell.angle_alpha   90.00
_cell.angle_beta   90.00
_cell.angle_gamma   90.00
#
_symmetry.space_group_name_H-M   'P 1'
#
loop_
_entity.id
_entity.type
_entity.pdbx_description
1 polymer ?
#
loop_
_entity_poly.entity_id
_entity_poly.type
_entity_poly.pdbx_seq_one_letter_code
_entity_poly.pdbx_strand_id
1 'polypeptide(L)'
;VTIDYALNDRGIGLAAARTAWSTMIRSATTAGARVLLMTPTADTTQSPRSTAEQGEALRQHATQVRALADEHGVSLVDSLAAFAAHPGDLSDLLSWSNHPNRAGHDLVARALMRWLQPA
;
A
#
# COMPACT_ATOMS: atom_id res chain seq x y z
N VAL A 1 -6.53 -5.72 11.89
CA VAL A 1 -6.88 -4.42 11.27
C VAL A 1 -5.91 -4.13 10.15
N THR A 2 -6.40 -3.62 9.03
CA THR A 2 -5.57 -3.13 7.92
C THR A 2 -5.48 -1.61 7.96
N ILE A 3 -4.33 -1.04 7.60
CA ILE A 3 -4.13 0.41 7.42
C ILE A 3 -3.66 0.64 5.98
N ASP A 4 -4.45 1.37 5.20
CA ASP A 4 -4.27 1.53 3.75
C ASP A 4 -4.73 2.93 3.28
N TYR A 5 -3.91 3.94 3.53
CA TYR A 5 -4.23 5.36 3.22
C TYR A 5 -3.22 6.03 2.27
N ALA A 6 -2.11 5.35 1.97
CA ALA A 6 -0.89 5.96 1.45
C ALA A 6 -1.07 6.65 0.08
N LEU A 7 -2.04 6.20 -0.73
CA LEU A 7 -2.32 6.80 -2.03
C LEU A 7 -2.78 8.26 -1.89
N ASN A 8 -3.66 8.56 -0.95
CA ASN A 8 -4.18 9.90 -0.73
C ASN A 8 -3.32 10.71 0.23
N ASP A 9 -2.56 10.05 1.10
CA ASP A 9 -1.62 10.71 2.03
C ASP A 9 -0.52 11.52 1.33
N ARG A 10 -0.31 11.29 0.02
CA ARG A 10 0.49 12.17 -0.83
C ARG A 10 0.10 13.65 -0.68
N GLY A 11 -1.18 13.95 -0.44
CA GLY A 11 -1.66 15.31 -0.24
C GLY A 11 -1.23 15.96 1.07
N ILE A 12 -1.03 15.17 2.14
CA ILE A 12 -0.57 15.69 3.45
C ILE A 12 0.95 15.59 3.62
N GLY A 13 1.62 14.82 2.75
CA GLY A 13 3.07 14.64 2.73
C GLY A 13 3.59 13.64 3.76
N LEU A 14 4.85 13.24 3.57
CA LEU A 14 5.48 12.14 4.32
C LEU A 14 5.51 12.36 5.83
N ALA A 15 5.80 13.58 6.31
CA ALA A 15 5.94 13.81 7.75
C ALA A 15 4.62 13.66 8.51
N ALA A 16 3.54 14.22 7.96
CA ALA A 16 2.20 14.13 8.54
C ALA A 16 1.67 12.68 8.44
N ALA A 17 1.85 12.04 7.30
CA ALA A 17 1.47 10.64 7.09
C ALA A 17 2.19 9.70 8.08
N ARG A 18 3.50 9.86 8.27
CA ARG A 18 4.26 9.07 9.26
C ARG A 18 3.68 9.20 10.66
N THR A 19 3.42 10.43 11.10
CA THR A 19 2.86 10.72 12.43
C THR A 19 1.48 10.06 12.61
N ALA A 20 0.63 10.17 11.59
CA ALA A 20 -0.71 9.57 11.62
C ALA A 20 -0.65 8.04 11.66
N TRP A 21 0.16 7.42 10.79
CA TRP A 21 0.32 5.97 10.75
C TRP A 21 0.94 5.41 12.03
N SER A 22 2.03 5.99 12.55
CA SER A 22 2.62 5.57 13.82
C SER A 22 1.63 5.70 14.99
N THR A 23 0.71 6.67 14.94
CA THR A 23 -0.35 6.80 15.94
C THR A 23 -1.38 5.69 15.80
N MET A 24 -1.91 5.45 14.59
CA MET A 24 -2.86 4.35 14.34
C MET A 24 -2.28 2.98 14.69
N ILE A 25 -1.02 2.73 14.34
CA ILE A 25 -0.31 1.47 14.65
C ILE A 25 -0.25 1.26 16.16
N ARG A 26 0.25 2.25 16.91
CA ARG A 26 0.34 2.16 18.39
C ARG A 26 -1.04 1.98 19.02
N SER A 27 -2.04 2.74 18.59
CA SER A 27 -3.40 2.62 19.13
C SER A 27 -3.98 1.22 18.89
N ALA A 28 -3.82 0.67 17.68
CA ALA A 28 -4.32 -0.66 17.36
C ALA A 28 -3.58 -1.76 18.12
N THR A 29 -2.24 -1.68 18.25
CA THR A 29 -1.47 -2.67 19.00
C THR A 29 -1.73 -2.59 20.51
N THR A 30 -1.87 -1.40 21.09
CA THR A 30 -2.29 -1.22 22.49
C THR A 30 -3.68 -1.81 22.75
N ALA A 31 -4.58 -1.76 21.77
CA ALA A 31 -5.89 -2.41 21.86
C ALA A 31 -5.85 -3.95 21.67
N GLY A 32 -4.66 -4.55 21.51
CA GLY A 32 -4.49 -5.98 21.29
C GLY A 32 -4.79 -6.46 19.87
N ALA A 33 -4.98 -5.55 18.91
CA ALA A 33 -5.24 -5.91 17.53
C ALA A 33 -3.95 -6.27 16.78
N ARG A 34 -4.02 -7.29 15.93
CA ARG A 34 -2.98 -7.54 14.92
C ARG A 34 -3.11 -6.51 13.80
N VAL A 35 -2.00 -5.87 13.45
CA VAL A 35 -1.94 -4.80 12.44
C VAL A 35 -1.26 -5.30 11.17
N LEU A 36 -1.90 -5.04 10.03
CA LEU A 36 -1.33 -5.24 8.70
C LEU A 36 -1.28 -3.88 8.00
N LEU A 37 -0.08 -3.44 7.62
CA LEU A 37 0.10 -2.25 6.80
C LEU A 37 0.00 -2.62 5.32
N MET A 38 -0.55 -1.71 4.52
CA MET A 38 -0.67 -1.90 3.07
C MET A 38 0.05 -0.77 2.34
N THR A 39 0.99 -1.11 1.45
CA THR A 39 1.50 -0.11 0.50
C THR A 39 0.36 0.27 -0.46
N PRO A 40 0.39 1.48 -1.06
CA PRO A 40 -0.67 1.86 -1.99
C PRO A 40 -0.68 0.91 -3.19
N THR A 41 -1.84 0.70 -3.81
CA THR A 41 -1.88 0.11 -5.16
C THR A 41 -1.25 1.06 -6.16
N ALA A 42 -0.82 0.53 -7.32
CA ALA A 42 -0.35 1.39 -8.39
C ALA A 42 -1.48 2.30 -8.91
N ASP A 43 -1.11 3.51 -9.33
CA ASP A 43 -1.94 4.37 -10.18
C ASP A 43 -1.24 4.54 -11.53
N THR A 44 -1.88 5.25 -12.45
CA THR A 44 -1.37 5.50 -13.82
C THR A 44 0.04 6.10 -13.86
N THR A 45 0.51 6.75 -12.80
CA THR A 45 1.88 7.31 -12.72
C THR A 45 2.96 6.23 -12.59
N GLN A 46 2.56 4.98 -12.34
CA GLN A 46 3.47 3.81 -12.29
C GLN A 46 3.55 3.09 -13.65
N SER A 47 2.90 3.62 -14.68
CA SER A 47 3.06 3.13 -16.04
C SER A 47 4.49 3.38 -16.55
N PRO A 48 5.06 2.49 -17.40
CA PRO A 48 6.32 2.76 -18.09
C PRO A 48 6.30 4.01 -18.99
N ARG A 49 5.10 4.54 -19.31
CA ARG A 49 4.92 5.76 -20.10
C ARG A 49 5.03 7.04 -19.26
N SER A 50 5.03 6.93 -17.93
CA SER A 50 5.15 8.04 -17.01
C SER A 50 6.61 8.37 -16.72
N THR A 51 6.89 9.63 -16.38
CA THR A 51 8.22 10.01 -15.92
C THR A 51 8.45 9.52 -14.49
N ALA A 52 9.72 9.41 -14.08
CA ALA A 52 10.06 9.04 -12.72
C ALA A 52 9.42 10.00 -11.71
N GLU A 53 9.44 11.30 -11.97
CA GLU A 53 8.92 12.34 -11.08
C GLU A 53 7.42 12.20 -10.83
N GLN A 54 6.64 11.81 -11.84
CA GLN A 54 5.20 11.64 -11.71
C GLN A 54 4.84 10.56 -10.69
N GLY A 55 5.61 9.47 -10.66
CA GLY A 55 5.38 8.35 -9.74
C GLY A 55 6.10 8.46 -8.39
N GLU A 56 6.94 9.48 -8.21
CA GLU A 56 7.87 9.54 -7.08
C GLU A 56 7.17 9.64 -5.73
N ALA A 57 6.17 10.52 -5.60
CA ALA A 57 5.43 10.68 -4.35
C ALA A 57 4.77 9.35 -3.89
N LEU A 58 4.19 8.58 -4.82
CA LEU A 58 3.58 7.29 -4.49
C LEU A 58 4.62 6.28 -4.00
N ARG A 59 5.79 6.21 -4.67
CA ARG A 59 6.89 5.34 -4.27
C ARG A 59 7.50 5.73 -2.92
N GLN A 60 7.63 7.02 -2.64
CA GLN A 60 8.11 7.52 -1.34
C GLN A 60 7.18 7.11 -0.21
N HIS A 61 5.86 7.26 -0.39
CA HIS A 61 4.89 6.80 0.59
C HIS A 61 4.91 5.27 0.74
N ALA A 62 5.05 4.51 -0.35
CA ALA A 62 5.22 3.06 -0.25
C ALA A 62 6.47 2.67 0.56
N THR A 63 7.60 3.34 0.33
CA THR A 63 8.83 3.17 1.13
C THR A 63 8.62 3.51 2.60
N GLN A 64 7.89 4.59 2.90
CA GLN A 64 7.54 4.95 4.27
C GLN A 64 6.68 3.87 4.95
N VAL A 65 5.70 3.30 4.25
CA VAL A 65 4.86 2.22 4.79
C VAL A 65 5.70 0.98 5.10
N ARG A 66 6.64 0.61 4.23
CA ARG A 66 7.58 -0.50 4.49
C ARG A 66 8.41 -0.23 5.74
N ALA A 67 9.01 0.96 5.83
CA ALA A 67 9.81 1.36 6.98
C ALA A 67 9.00 1.36 8.29
N LEU A 68 7.74 1.78 8.26
CA LEU A 68 6.85 1.75 9.42
C LEU A 68 6.48 0.32 9.84
N ALA A 69 6.31 -0.60 8.89
CA ALA A 69 6.06 -2.00 9.19
C ALA A 69 7.25 -2.60 9.95
N ASP A 70 8.46 -2.35 9.45
CA ASP A 70 9.71 -2.81 10.07
C ASP A 70 9.94 -2.13 11.45
N GLU A 71 9.78 -0.81 11.54
CA GLU A 71 9.98 -0.03 12.78
C GLU A 71 9.06 -0.49 13.91
N HIS A 72 7.80 -0.80 13.60
CA HIS A 72 6.82 -1.22 14.59
C HIS A 72 6.69 -2.75 14.72
N GLY A 73 7.44 -3.54 13.94
CA GLY A 73 7.37 -4.99 13.95
C GLY A 73 5.99 -5.55 13.59
N VAL A 74 5.27 -4.88 12.68
CA VAL A 74 3.93 -5.29 12.23
C VAL A 74 3.97 -5.87 10.81
N SER A 75 2.94 -6.63 10.44
CA SER A 75 2.88 -7.30 9.14
C SER A 75 2.68 -6.31 7.98
N LEU A 76 3.18 -6.68 6.80
CA LEU A 76 3.09 -5.88 5.57
C LEU A 76 2.41 -6.65 4.43
N VAL A 77 1.51 -5.97 3.73
CA VAL A 77 0.96 -6.37 2.42
C VAL A 77 1.46 -5.37 1.39
N ASP A 78 2.47 -5.75 0.61
CA ASP A 78 3.07 -4.86 -0.39
C ASP A 78 2.33 -4.91 -1.74
N SER A 79 1.20 -4.21 -1.80
CA SER A 79 0.37 -4.09 -3.00
C SER A 79 1.14 -3.46 -4.16
N LEU A 80 1.93 -2.42 -3.94
CA LEU A 80 2.68 -1.75 -5.00
C LEU A 80 3.68 -2.71 -5.67
N ALA A 81 4.44 -3.47 -4.88
CA ALA A 81 5.36 -4.47 -5.41
C ALA A 81 4.63 -5.57 -6.18
N ALA A 82 3.48 -6.01 -5.69
CA ALA A 82 2.69 -7.03 -6.34
C ALA A 82 2.11 -6.54 -7.69
N PHE A 83 1.67 -5.28 -7.79
CA PHE A 83 1.29 -4.66 -9.06
C PHE A 83 2.49 -4.56 -10.02
N ALA A 84 3.66 -4.15 -9.54
CA ALA A 84 4.88 -4.05 -10.36
C ALA A 84 5.36 -5.41 -10.90
N ALA A 85 5.06 -6.50 -10.19
CA ALA A 85 5.38 -7.86 -10.60
C ALA A 85 4.37 -8.46 -11.58
N HIS A 86 3.29 -7.76 -11.92
CA HIS A 86 2.31 -8.23 -12.89
C HIS A 86 2.94 -8.25 -14.30
N PRO A 87 2.87 -9.38 -15.05
CA PRO A 87 3.51 -9.49 -16.35
C PRO A 87 2.78 -8.74 -17.48
N GLY A 88 1.54 -8.30 -17.26
CA GLY A 88 0.72 -7.57 -18.23
C GLY A 88 0.87 -6.04 -18.14
N ASP A 89 0.01 -5.32 -18.86
CA ASP A 89 -0.04 -3.86 -18.78
C ASP A 89 -0.76 -3.44 -17.49
N LEU A 90 -0.39 -2.30 -16.91
CA LEU A 90 -1.04 -1.80 -15.71
C LEU A 90 -2.56 -1.60 -15.89
N SER A 91 -3.02 -1.30 -17.11
CA SER A 91 -4.44 -1.21 -17.44
C SER A 91 -5.20 -2.52 -17.25
N ASP A 92 -4.53 -3.68 -17.25
CA ASP A 92 -5.14 -4.97 -16.92
C ASP A 92 -5.62 -5.02 -15.46
N LEU A 93 -5.05 -4.18 -14.57
CA LEU A 93 -5.32 -4.17 -13.14
C LEU A 93 -6.13 -2.97 -12.66
N LEU A 94 -6.39 -1.97 -13.52
CA LEU A 94 -7.06 -0.72 -13.16
C LEU A 94 -8.45 -0.59 -13.79
N SER A 95 -9.39 0.01 -13.06
CA SER A 95 -10.71 0.43 -13.54
C SER A 95 -10.82 1.95 -13.71
N TRP A 96 -9.91 2.69 -13.08
CA TRP A 96 -9.75 4.14 -13.18
C TRP A 96 -8.27 4.50 -13.04
N SER A 97 -7.92 5.78 -13.15
CA SER A 97 -6.54 6.26 -13.04
C SER A 97 -5.78 5.82 -11.78
N ASN A 98 -6.47 5.50 -10.68
CA ASN A 98 -5.88 5.10 -9.40
C ASN A 98 -6.70 4.04 -8.64
N HIS A 99 -7.76 3.49 -9.26
CA HIS A 99 -8.59 2.46 -8.64
C HIS A 99 -8.36 1.11 -9.33
N PRO A 100 -8.04 0.05 -8.57
CA PRO A 100 -7.98 -1.29 -9.11
C PRO A 100 -9.31 -1.74 -9.72
N ASN A 101 -9.24 -2.62 -10.71
CA ASN A 101 -10.38 -3.43 -11.13
C ASN A 101 -10.41 -4.74 -10.33
N ARG A 102 -11.27 -5.68 -10.72
CA ARG A 102 -11.35 -7.01 -10.08
C ARG A 102 -10.01 -7.75 -10.05
N ALA A 103 -9.24 -7.75 -11.14
CA ALA A 103 -7.96 -8.45 -11.20
C ALA A 103 -6.91 -7.80 -10.27
N GLY A 104 -6.89 -6.47 -10.21
CA GLY A 104 -6.07 -5.73 -9.26
C GLY A 104 -6.45 -6.03 -7.80
N HIS A 105 -7.74 -6.07 -7.48
CA HIS A 105 -8.22 -6.46 -6.15
C HIS A 105 -7.90 -7.93 -5.80
N ASP A 106 -8.02 -8.86 -6.75
CA ASP A 106 -7.67 -10.27 -6.54
C ASP A 106 -6.19 -10.43 -6.17
N LEU A 107 -5.32 -9.61 -6.77
CA LEU A 107 -3.89 -9.60 -6.46
C LEU A 107 -3.61 -9.12 -5.03
N VAL A 108 -4.25 -8.01 -4.61
CA VAL A 108 -4.17 -7.52 -3.22
C VAL A 108 -4.74 -8.54 -2.24
N ALA A 109 -5.89 -9.13 -2.54
CA ALA A 109 -6.55 -10.12 -1.69
C ALA A 109 -5.68 -11.35 -1.49
N ARG A 110 -5.07 -11.89 -2.56
CA ARG A 110 -4.11 -13.01 -2.44
C ARG A 110 -2.93 -12.66 -1.54
N ALA A 111 -2.43 -11.43 -1.61
CA ALA A 111 -1.35 -10.98 -0.75
C ALA A 111 -1.77 -10.85 0.72
N LEU A 112 -2.98 -10.35 0.97
CA LEU A 112 -3.58 -10.24 2.30
C LEU A 112 -3.83 -11.62 2.93
N MET A 113 -4.34 -12.58 2.16
CA MET A 113 -4.70 -13.91 2.66
C MET A 113 -3.50 -14.71 3.21
N ARG A 114 -2.26 -14.38 2.85
CA ARG A 114 -1.06 -14.99 3.47
C ARG A 114 -0.97 -14.76 4.97
N TRP A 115 -1.62 -13.70 5.47
CA TRP A 115 -1.63 -13.32 6.88
C TRP A 115 -2.91 -13.74 7.61
N LEU A 116 -3.96 -14.10 6.87
CA LEU A 116 -5.25 -14.50 7.40
C LEU A 116 -5.36 -16.02 7.27
N GLN A 117 -4.84 -16.72 8.28
CA GLN A 117 -5.06 -18.17 8.36
C GLN A 117 -6.51 -18.46 8.76
N PRO A 118 -7.14 -19.50 8.21
CA PRO A 118 -8.37 -20.04 8.77
C PRO A 118 -8.13 -20.42 10.23
N ALA A 119 -9.11 -20.13 11.09
CA ALA A 119 -9.13 -20.57 12.48
C ALA A 119 -9.23 -22.11 12.59
#